data_AF-H2ZR55-F1
#
_entry.id   AF-H2ZR55-F1
#
_cell.length_a   1.000
_cell.length_b   1.000
_cell.length_c   1.000
_cell.angle_alpha   90.00
_cell.angle_beta   90.00
_cell.angle_gamma   90.00
#
_symmetry.space_group_name_H-M   'P 1'
#
loop_
_entity.id
_entity.type
_entity.pdbx_description
1 polymer ?
#
loop_
_entity_poly.entity_id
_entity_poly.type
_entity_poly.pdbx_seq_one_letter_code
_entity_poly.pdbx_strand_id
1 'polypeptide(L)'
;MDSYIVKDGMPYCLDDFFTLHARTCHGCDTIITGSYIEAMANYWHPDCFVCQKCRLPPEGNENIYELNALPFCLKCYHEVASSVNNARTKSQNKVLKNSEITKHHTVIKS
;
A
#
# COMPACT_ATOMS: atom_id res chain seq x y z
N MET A 1 8.37 -36.31 1.39
CA MET A 1 8.76 -36.08 -0.02
C MET A 1 8.79 -34.58 -0.18
N ASP A 2 9.98 -34.01 -0.17
CA ASP A 2 10.18 -32.56 -0.28
C ASP A 2 9.98 -32.15 -1.74
N SER A 3 8.82 -31.57 -2.03
CA SER A 3 8.49 -31.01 -3.34
C SER A 3 9.36 -29.78 -3.61
N TYR A 4 10.16 -29.82 -4.68
CA TYR A 4 10.98 -28.70 -5.16
C TYR A 4 10.35 -28.07 -6.41
N ILE A 5 10.57 -26.76 -6.61
CA ILE A 5 10.11 -26.02 -7.78
C ILE A 5 11.31 -25.72 -8.68
N VAL A 6 11.24 -26.09 -9.97
CA VAL A 6 12.28 -25.75 -10.95
C VAL A 6 11.86 -24.48 -11.70
N LYS A 7 12.70 -23.44 -11.65
CA LYS A 7 12.53 -22.21 -12.43
C LYS A 7 13.83 -21.84 -13.12
N ASP A 8 13.76 -21.54 -14.41
CA ASP A 8 14.92 -21.24 -15.28
C ASP A 8 16.02 -22.32 -15.22
N GLY A 9 15.61 -23.58 -15.05
CA GLY A 9 16.51 -24.73 -14.94
C GLY A 9 17.16 -24.92 -13.55
N MET A 10 16.88 -24.04 -12.60
CA MET A 10 17.42 -24.11 -11.23
C MET A 10 16.34 -24.67 -10.27
N PRO A 11 16.65 -25.71 -9.49
CA PRO A 11 15.75 -26.20 -8.46
C PRO A 11 15.80 -25.30 -7.22
N TYR A 12 14.63 -24.86 -6.77
CA TYR A 12 14.42 -24.11 -5.53
C TYR A 12 13.57 -24.95 -4.58
N CYS A 13 13.84 -24.87 -3.28
CA CYS A 13 12.84 -25.30 -2.30
C CYS A 13 11.64 -24.35 -2.35
N LEU A 14 10.49 -24.78 -1.84
CA LEU A 14 9.29 -23.94 -1.83
C LEU A 14 9.56 -22.59 -1.14
N ASP A 15 10.24 -22.62 0.01
CA ASP A 15 10.54 -21.41 0.79
C ASP A 15 11.44 -20.43 0.02
N ASP A 16 12.58 -20.86 -0.50
CA ASP A 16 13.49 -20.01 -1.27
C ASP A 16 12.83 -19.50 -2.56
N PHE A 17 12.02 -20.34 -3.21
CA PHE A 17 11.28 -19.93 -4.39
C PHE A 17 10.37 -18.74 -4.06
N PHE A 18 9.62 -18.84 -2.95
CA PHE A 18 8.75 -17.76 -2.52
C PHE A 18 9.53 -16.54 -2.02
N THR A 19 10.60 -16.71 -1.24
CA THR A 19 11.40 -15.60 -0.75
C THR A 19 12.08 -14.82 -1.90
N LEU A 20 12.57 -15.52 -2.93
CA LEU A 20 13.30 -14.88 -4.03
C LEU A 20 12.39 -14.32 -5.12
N HIS A 21 11.19 -14.89 -5.30
CA HIS A 21 10.35 -14.57 -6.46
C HIS A 21 8.94 -14.11 -6.13
N ALA A 22 8.47 -14.31 -4.90
CA ALA A 22 7.13 -13.89 -4.55
C ALA A 22 7.10 -12.42 -4.15
N ARG A 23 5.93 -11.81 -4.35
CA ARG A 23 5.68 -10.42 -4.00
C ARG A 23 5.27 -10.35 -2.55
N THR A 24 5.92 -9.50 -1.77
CA THR A 24 5.60 -9.33 -0.35
C THR A 24 4.71 -8.12 -0.15
N CYS A 25 3.65 -8.27 0.65
CA CYS A 25 2.77 -7.18 1.03
C CYS A 25 3.50 -6.23 1.99
N HIS A 26 3.60 -4.96 1.64
CA HIS A 26 4.25 -3.95 2.49
C HIS A 26 3.46 -3.63 3.77
N GLY A 27 2.17 -4.00 3.83
CA GLY A 27 1.32 -3.74 5.00
C GLY A 27 1.36 -4.83 6.08
N CYS A 28 1.77 -6.06 5.74
CA CYS A 28 1.79 -7.19 6.67
C CYS A 28 3.03 -8.08 6.53
N ASP A 29 3.98 -7.72 5.67
CA ASP A 29 5.23 -8.43 5.39
C ASP A 29 5.07 -9.91 5.03
N THR A 30 3.91 -10.29 4.48
CA THR A 30 3.63 -11.65 4.02
C THR A 30 3.54 -11.74 2.50
N ILE A 31 3.84 -12.92 1.97
CA ILE A 31 3.79 -13.23 0.54
C ILE A 31 2.35 -13.12 0.03
N ILE A 32 2.17 -12.43 -1.09
CA ILE A 32 0.89 -12.30 -1.79
C ILE A 32 0.76 -13.44 -2.80
N THR A 33 -0.19 -14.36 -2.56
CA THR A 33 -0.42 -15.55 -3.39
C THR A 33 -1.61 -15.42 -4.35
N GLY A 34 -2.23 -14.24 -4.43
CA GLY A 34 -3.45 -13.98 -5.22
C GLY A 34 -3.56 -12.54 -5.70
N SER A 35 -4.78 -12.00 -5.70
CA SER A 35 -5.01 -10.60 -6.08
C SER A 35 -4.20 -9.63 -5.22
N TYR A 36 -3.56 -8.67 -5.88
CA TYR A 36 -2.75 -7.65 -5.23
C TYR A 36 -3.03 -6.27 -5.80
N ILE A 37 -2.67 -5.28 -5.01
CA ILE A 37 -2.65 -3.87 -5.40
C ILE A 37 -1.19 -3.47 -5.57
N GLU A 38 -0.88 -2.90 -6.71
CA GLU A 38 0.41 -2.27 -6.98
C GLU A 38 0.26 -0.77 -6.80
N ALA A 39 0.83 -0.23 -5.73
CA ALA A 39 0.75 1.18 -5.38
C ALA A 39 2.00 1.60 -4.60
N MET A 40 2.41 2.86 -4.75
CA MET A 40 3.52 3.44 -3.96
C MET A 40 4.83 2.66 -4.16
N ALA A 41 5.08 2.22 -5.40
CA ALA A 41 6.18 1.33 -5.80
C ALA A 41 6.28 0.00 -5.00
N ASN A 42 5.21 -0.39 -4.32
CA ASN A 42 5.13 -1.58 -3.48
C ASN A 42 3.89 -2.42 -3.82
N TYR A 43 3.86 -3.64 -3.27
CA TYR A 43 2.73 -4.54 -3.39
C TYR A 43 1.96 -4.62 -2.08
N TRP A 44 0.63 -4.73 -2.19
CA TRP A 44 -0.26 -4.74 -1.05
C TRP A 44 -1.38 -5.75 -1.26
N HIS A 45 -1.82 -6.40 -0.19
CA HIS A 45 -3.09 -7.09 -0.20
C HIS A 45 -4.25 -6.09 -0.31
N PRO A 46 -5.35 -6.43 -0.99
CA PRO A 46 -6.58 -5.62 -1.01
C PRO A 46 -7.04 -5.20 0.38
N ASP A 47 -6.95 -6.11 1.35
CA ASP A 47 -7.35 -5.87 2.74
C ASP A 47 -6.30 -5.12 3.56
N CYS A 48 -5.03 -5.11 3.12
CA CYS A 48 -3.95 -4.39 3.80
C CYS A 48 -3.78 -2.96 3.29
N PHE A 49 -4.36 -2.61 2.15
CA PHE A 49 -4.29 -1.28 1.56
C PHE A 49 -5.31 -0.33 2.24
N VAL A 50 -5.06 -0.05 3.52
CA VAL A 50 -5.90 0.79 4.39
C VAL A 50 -5.09 1.95 4.94
N CYS A 51 -5.75 3.03 5.37
CA CYS A 51 -5.06 4.17 5.95
C CYS A 51 -4.18 3.76 7.15
N GLN A 52 -2.90 4.10 7.14
CA GLN A 52 -1.97 3.71 8.19
C GLN A 52 -2.33 4.29 9.56
N LYS A 53 -3.03 5.43 9.60
CA LYS A 53 -3.42 6.10 10.85
C LYS A 53 -4.73 5.59 11.42
N CYS A 54 -5.81 5.59 10.64
CA CYS A 54 -7.13 5.17 11.12
C CYS A 54 -7.45 3.69 10.88
N ARG A 55 -6.61 2.97 10.11
CA ARG A 55 -6.78 1.56 9.74
C ARG A 55 -8.11 1.26 9.03
N LEU A 56 -8.76 2.29 8.49
CA LEU A 56 -9.97 2.16 7.69
C LEU A 56 -9.60 1.97 6.21
N PRO A 57 -10.28 1.07 5.50
CA PRO A 57 -10.21 1.03 4.05
C PRO A 57 -10.76 2.34 3.47
N PRO A 58 -10.40 2.71 2.23
CA PRO A 58 -11.10 3.78 1.53
C PRO A 58 -12.59 3.42 1.47
N GLU A 59 -13.45 4.23 2.10
CA GLU A 59 -14.89 3.96 2.14
C GLU A 59 -15.48 4.31 0.76
N GLY A 60 -15.58 3.32 -0.13
CA GLY A 60 -16.03 3.55 -1.51
C GLY A 60 -14.94 4.17 -2.39
N ASN A 61 -15.32 4.88 -3.45
CA ASN A 61 -14.40 5.51 -4.42
C ASN A 61 -13.58 6.68 -3.83
N GLU A 62 -13.27 6.65 -2.53
CA GLU A 62 -12.44 7.63 -1.88
C GLU A 62 -10.96 7.44 -2.24
N ASN A 63 -10.29 8.56 -2.48
CA ASN A 63 -8.88 8.54 -2.85
C ASN A 63 -7.99 8.27 -1.63
N ILE A 64 -7.06 7.32 -1.78
CA ILE A 64 -5.93 7.11 -0.87
C ILE A 64 -4.77 7.98 -1.35
N TYR A 65 -4.09 8.62 -0.40
CA TYR A 65 -2.94 9.49 -0.60
C TYR A 65 -1.68 8.78 -0.09
N GLU A 66 -0.59 8.94 -0.82
CA GLU A 66 0.71 8.37 -0.47
C GLU A 66 1.53 9.37 0.36
N LEU A 67 2.11 8.90 1.46
CA LEU A 67 3.10 9.65 2.22
C LEU A 67 4.17 8.68 2.76
N ASN A 68 5.43 8.89 2.41
CA ASN A 68 6.54 7.99 2.77
C ASN A 68 6.28 6.53 2.38
N ALA A 69 5.78 6.29 1.17
CA ALA A 69 5.36 4.97 0.67
C ALA A 69 4.25 4.29 1.51
N LEU A 70 3.54 5.04 2.36
CA LEU A 70 2.44 4.54 3.17
C LEU A 70 1.10 5.15 2.74
N PRO A 71 0.01 4.36 2.75
CA PRO A 71 -1.34 4.81 2.42
C PRO A 71 -1.99 5.61 3.55
N PHE A 72 -2.59 6.75 3.21
CA PHE A 72 -3.38 7.58 4.12
C PHE A 72 -4.68 8.03 3.46
N CYS A 73 -5.78 8.09 4.23
CA CYS A 73 -6.98 8.75 3.77
C CYS A 73 -6.79 10.27 3.74
N LEU A 74 -7.60 11.01 2.96
CA LEU A 74 -7.51 12.48 2.85
C LEU A 74 -7.43 13.18 4.22
N LYS A 75 -8.28 12.77 5.16
CA LYS A 75 -8.35 13.34 6.52
C LYS A 75 -7.02 13.17 7.25
N CYS A 76 -6.51 11.94 7.33
CA CYS A 76 -5.26 11.64 8.03
C CYS A 76 -4.04 12.18 7.27
N TYR A 77 -4.06 12.21 5.94
CA TYR A 77 -3.00 12.76 5.12
C TYR A 77 -2.75 14.24 5.46
N HIS A 78 -3.81 15.06 5.49
CA HIS A 78 -3.68 16.47 5.89
C HIS A 78 -3.16 16.63 7.32
N GLU A 79 -3.61 15.80 8.26
CA GLU A 79 -3.13 15.83 9.64
C GLU A 79 -1.63 15.50 9.74
N VAL A 80 -1.16 14.47 9.04
CA VAL A 80 0.25 14.04 9.09
C VAL A 80 1.13 15.03 8.32
N ALA A 81 0.69 15.46 7.13
CA ALA A 81 1.41 16.45 6.32
C ALA A 81 1.54 17.81 7.02
N SER A 82 0.53 18.21 7.81
CA SER A 82 0.61 19.43 8.64
C SER A 82 1.46 19.25 9.90
N SER A 83 1.53 18.04 10.47
CA SER A 83 2.30 17.76 11.70
C SER A 83 3.82 17.86 11.50
N VAL A 84 4.33 17.73 10.27
CA VAL A 84 5.74 17.99 9.96
C VAL A 84 6.08 19.49 10.12
N ASN A 85 5.07 20.37 10.11
CA ASN A 85 5.24 21.82 10.17
C ASN A 85 4.55 22.47 11.39
N ASN A 86 4.80 21.92 12.58
CA ASN A 86 4.64 22.59 13.87
C ASN A 86 3.29 22.42 14.59
N ALA A 87 3.39 22.40 15.91
CA ALA A 87 2.27 22.35 16.86
C ALA A 87 1.37 23.60 16.73
N ARG A 88 0.04 23.39 16.91
CA ARG A 88 -1.08 24.38 16.86
C ARG A 88 -1.47 24.75 15.42
N THR A 89 -2.72 24.75 14.97
CA THR A 89 -3.98 25.20 15.57
C THR A 89 -5.21 24.59 14.85
N LYS A 90 -6.29 24.47 15.62
CA LYS A 90 -7.72 24.39 15.26
C LYS A 90 -8.12 24.79 13.83
N SER A 91 -8.98 23.94 13.25
CA SER A 91 -10.12 24.25 12.36
C SER A 91 -9.85 25.20 11.19
N GLN A 92 -9.84 24.66 9.96
CA GLN A 92 -10.52 25.29 8.82
C GLN A 92 -10.54 24.37 7.59
N ASN A 93 -11.75 23.94 7.23
CA ASN A 93 -12.10 23.52 5.87
C ASN A 93 -11.64 24.59 4.86
N LYS A 94 -10.66 24.28 4.02
CA LYS A 94 -10.44 25.02 2.77
C LYS A 94 -9.69 24.17 1.75
N VAL A 95 -10.49 23.51 0.91
CA VAL A 95 -10.25 23.31 -0.54
C VAL A 95 -8.79 23.46 -0.96
N LEU A 96 -8.04 22.35 -1.00
CA LEU A 96 -6.80 22.28 -1.77
C LEU A 96 -7.14 21.71 -3.15
N LYS A 97 -7.33 22.66 -4.07
CA LYS A 97 -7.40 22.48 -5.50
C LYS A 97 -6.11 21.83 -6.01
N ASN A 98 -6.28 20.74 -6.76
CA ASN A 98 -5.65 20.49 -8.04
C ASN A 98 -4.11 20.68 -8.08
N SER A 99 -3.35 19.74 -7.54
CA SER A 99 -1.95 19.56 -7.93
C SER A 99 -1.62 18.09 -7.83
N GLU A 100 -1.52 17.45 -9.00
CA GLU A 100 -0.86 16.17 -9.30
C GLU A 100 -0.87 15.13 -8.17
N ILE A 101 -2.06 14.86 -7.64
CA ILE A 101 -2.33 13.69 -6.80
C ILE A 101 -2.03 12.51 -7.71
N THR A 102 -1.00 11.73 -7.40
CA THR A 102 -0.77 10.43 -8.03
C THR A 102 -2.00 9.59 -7.72
N LYS A 103 -2.99 9.65 -8.62
CA LYS A 103 -4.23 8.88 -8.56
C LYS A 103 -3.82 7.43 -8.77
N HIS A 104 -3.47 6.75 -7.68
CA HIS A 104 -3.37 5.30 -7.71
C HIS A 104 -4.81 4.79 -7.75
N HIS A 105 -5.40 4.70 -8.94
CA HIS A 105 -6.54 3.81 -9.12
C HIS A 105 -6.07 2.44 -8.67
N THR A 106 -6.80 1.83 -7.75
CA THR A 106 -6.59 0.47 -7.31
C THR A 106 -6.82 -0.47 -8.50
N VAL A 107 -5.82 -0.63 -9.36
CA VAL A 107 -5.86 -1.65 -10.41
C VAL A 107 -5.59 -2.95 -9.70
N ILE A 108 -6.68 -3.62 -9.31
CA ILE A 108 -6.61 -5.01 -8.85
C ILE A 108 -6.14 -5.82 -10.05
N LYS A 109 -4.87 -6.21 -10.06
CA LYS A 109 -4.32 -7.10 -11.09
C LYS A 109 -4.62 -8.53 -10.66
N SER A 110 -5.59 -9.14 -11.34
CA SER A 110 -6.02 -10.54 -11.20
C SER A 110 -5.36 -11.44 -12.23
#